data_AF-A0A6J8CSL6-F1
#
_entry.id   AF-A0A6J8CSL6-F1
#
_cell.length_a   1.000
_cell.length_b   1.000
_cell.length_c   1.000
_cell.angle_alpha   90.00
_cell.angle_beta   90.00
_cell.angle_gamma   90.00
#
_symmetry.space_group_name_H-M   'P 1'
#
loop_
_entity.id
_entity.type
_entity.pdbx_description
1 polymer ?
#
loop_
_entity_poly.entity_id
_entity_poly.type
_entity_poly.pdbx_seq_one_letter_code
_entity_poly.pdbx_strand_id
1 'polypeptide(L)'
;MIWSGTVYLICISLITVESCQQNGMTCGSEWIKQLETNQQGNVVSGSKETLRQDVLSARIVGINIKLKHIGGFSSCTTGNVHMSRWYVGSHAQPSTPETKVKYGVRWFTRQLSSDSNPQTPIFCNSDSGSDSCGNIKHLIRAVGNGAEIHVSHVNGKRAQTLEFSNIAYNKAKTIVSGTHLWHVSQSIVANHIEFQQNAYWWFNLWSTDGTRDLSRWSVGEHTDRGHSNDRVSMKWFADTCWTLAYEHDKQGQAIDGSLEFLRSAILVGKRVRLVYSDNTYGIEADQLVIRNGHVTAQVLGHVSKANLQKFQNNAYWYWQNVATTGNVETIRYNVGSHTSRGSSNDRQATKWFIDSRPWVHAYSNSETGTTTHGSKASLIQGVKAGKMLRFTIKSANQPNNDYIAVFNADNADLSPDGIDLGAQHIRSIGLTREGLYNVAFGSKPFWNFMIATTAGKVDETRWTVGEHQSQGHINSNSAIDWFVS
;
A
#
# COMPACT_ATOMS: atom_id res chain seq x y z
N MET A 1 -12.17 21.28 31.85
CA MET A 1 -11.31 20.09 32.05
C MET A 1 -10.56 19.87 30.74
N ILE A 2 -9.30 20.33 30.67
CA ILE A 2 -8.54 20.46 29.42
C ILE A 2 -7.99 19.08 29.05
N TRP A 3 -8.56 18.45 28.01
CA TRP A 3 -8.04 17.22 27.42
C TRP A 3 -6.88 17.56 26.47
N SER A 4 -5.64 17.34 26.92
CA SER A 4 -4.45 17.32 26.06
C SER A 4 -4.22 15.90 25.55
N GLY A 5 -4.93 15.51 24.51
CA GLY A 5 -4.70 14.24 23.80
C GLY A 5 -3.79 14.44 22.60
N THR A 6 -2.59 13.86 22.62
CA THR A 6 -1.73 13.76 21.44
C THR A 6 -2.23 12.61 20.56
N VAL A 7 -2.86 12.93 19.44
CA VAL A 7 -3.26 11.93 18.42
C VAL A 7 -2.07 11.71 17.48
N TYR A 8 -1.53 10.50 17.44
CA TYR A 8 -0.55 10.09 16.43
C TYR A 8 -1.32 9.44 15.26
N LEU A 9 -1.52 10.17 14.16
CA LEU A 9 -1.85 9.53 12.89
C LEU A 9 -0.56 8.96 12.31
N ILE A 10 -0.48 7.64 12.20
CA ILE A 10 0.63 6.94 11.57
C ILE A 10 0.22 6.71 10.11
N CYS A 11 0.67 7.57 9.21
CA CYS A 11 0.63 7.29 7.77
C CYS A 11 2.03 6.85 7.33
N ILE A 12 2.10 5.65 6.75
CA ILE A 12 3.17 5.32 5.80
C ILE A 12 2.63 5.81 4.44
N SER A 13 2.84 7.09 4.10
CA SER A 13 2.70 7.63 2.73
C SER A 13 3.83 8.61 2.29
N LEU A 14 4.58 8.31 1.21
CA LEU A 14 5.73 9.14 0.75
C LEU A 14 5.23 10.50 0.25
N ILE A 15 5.97 11.56 0.59
CA ILE A 15 5.61 12.95 0.26
C ILE A 15 6.45 13.47 -0.90
N THR A 16 5.77 14.13 -1.84
CA THR A 16 6.25 15.09 -2.84
C THR A 16 6.87 16.34 -2.22
N VAL A 17 8.08 16.74 -2.63
CA VAL A 17 8.72 17.99 -2.20
C VAL A 17 8.44 19.10 -3.21
N GLU A 18 7.63 20.11 -2.86
CA GLU A 18 7.57 21.36 -3.64
C GLU A 18 8.48 22.45 -3.05
N SER A 19 9.27 23.08 -3.92
CA SER A 19 10.03 24.29 -3.62
C SER A 19 9.15 25.54 -3.77
N CYS A 20 9.14 26.40 -2.75
CA CYS A 20 8.69 27.79 -2.91
C CYS A 20 9.64 28.54 -3.85
N GLN A 21 9.18 28.88 -5.07
CA GLN A 21 9.65 30.05 -5.79
C GLN A 21 8.52 31.08 -5.83
N GLN A 22 8.65 32.11 -5.01
CA GLN A 22 7.81 33.30 -5.05
C GLN A 22 8.15 34.09 -6.32
N ASN A 23 7.16 34.27 -7.21
CA ASN A 23 7.17 35.35 -8.19
C ASN A 23 6.44 36.55 -7.57
N GLY A 24 7.13 37.69 -7.59
CA GLY A 24 6.76 38.89 -6.86
C GLY A 24 5.48 39.58 -7.34
N MET A 25 4.79 40.15 -6.37
CA MET A 25 4.09 41.44 -6.49
C MET A 25 4.29 42.21 -5.19
N THR A 26 4.75 43.45 -5.34
CA THR A 26 5.15 44.43 -4.33
C THR A 26 3.96 45.19 -3.73
N CYS A 27 3.98 45.40 -2.41
CA CYS A 27 3.91 46.70 -1.71
C CYS A 27 3.29 46.57 -0.30
N GLY A 28 4.00 47.05 0.72
CA GLY A 28 3.52 47.16 2.09
C GLY A 28 4.68 47.06 3.10
N SER A 29 5.11 48.21 3.60
CA SER A 29 6.33 48.49 4.35
C SER A 29 6.36 47.97 5.80
N GLU A 30 7.60 47.84 6.30
CA GLU A 30 8.05 47.77 7.70
C GLU A 30 8.22 46.39 8.36
N TRP A 31 9.34 46.27 9.09
CA TRP A 31 9.81 45.18 9.96
C TRP A 31 10.88 44.21 9.43
N ILE A 32 12.03 44.76 9.00
CA ILE A 32 13.36 44.14 9.22
C ILE A 32 14.27 45.17 9.84
N LYS A 33 14.59 45.03 11.14
CA LYS A 33 15.77 45.69 11.74
C LYS A 33 16.29 45.08 13.04
N GLN A 34 16.22 43.76 13.22
CA GLN A 34 16.82 43.17 14.43
C GLN A 34 17.11 41.67 14.31
N LEU A 35 18.07 41.26 13.47
CA LEU A 35 18.71 39.94 13.56
C LEU A 35 20.05 39.85 12.76
N GLU A 36 20.80 40.95 12.70
CA GLU A 36 22.19 40.94 12.20
C GLU A 36 23.13 41.50 13.27
N THR A 37 23.33 40.74 14.34
CA THR A 37 24.56 40.78 15.14
C THR A 37 24.62 39.53 16.01
N ASN A 38 25.76 38.85 15.98
CA ASN A 38 26.13 37.61 16.68
C ASN A 38 25.76 36.30 15.98
N GLN A 39 26.67 35.85 15.10
CA GLN A 39 27.44 34.62 15.37
C GLN A 39 28.60 34.50 14.38
N GLN A 40 29.78 34.93 14.82
CA GLN A 40 31.05 34.36 14.36
C GLN A 40 31.21 32.99 15.05
N GLY A 41 31.43 31.94 14.26
CA GLY A 41 31.77 30.62 14.79
C GLY A 41 31.57 29.49 13.79
N ASN A 42 32.67 29.12 13.10
CA ASN A 42 32.91 27.85 12.40
C ASN A 42 31.85 27.38 11.39
N VAL A 43 32.02 27.84 10.15
CA VAL A 43 31.41 27.24 8.96
C VAL A 43 32.10 25.90 8.67
N VAL A 44 31.42 24.79 8.96
CA VAL A 44 31.61 23.55 8.20
C VAL A 44 30.64 23.60 7.04
N SER A 45 31.16 23.88 5.84
CA SER A 45 30.41 23.88 4.59
C SER A 45 29.99 22.46 4.21
N GLY A 46 28.89 21.98 4.77
CA GLY A 46 28.13 20.86 4.22
C GLY A 46 27.07 21.39 3.27
N SER A 47 27.31 21.28 1.96
CA SER A 47 26.45 21.80 0.89
C SER A 47 25.02 21.24 0.97
N LYS A 48 24.01 22.11 0.89
CA LYS A 48 22.60 21.72 0.66
C LYS A 48 22.38 21.03 -0.71
N GLU A 49 23.36 21.11 -1.61
CA GLU A 49 23.34 20.49 -2.95
C GLU A 49 23.38 18.95 -2.95
N THR A 50 24.03 18.31 -1.98
CA THR A 50 24.20 16.83 -1.97
C THR A 50 22.91 16.10 -1.61
N LEU A 51 22.04 16.71 -0.78
CA LEU A 51 20.76 16.10 -0.41
C LEU A 51 19.71 16.15 -1.53
N ARG A 52 19.78 17.20 -2.39
CA ARG A 52 19.05 17.17 -3.65
C ARG A 52 19.55 15.98 -4.48
N GLN A 53 20.85 15.79 -4.60
CA GLN A 53 21.41 14.69 -5.41
C GLN A 53 21.08 13.28 -4.87
N ASP A 54 20.95 13.03 -3.58
CA ASP A 54 20.74 11.64 -3.07
C ASP A 54 19.28 11.19 -2.92
N VAL A 55 18.33 12.13 -3.09
CA VAL A 55 16.89 11.85 -3.26
C VAL A 55 16.46 12.11 -4.72
N LEU A 56 17.12 13.02 -5.45
CA LEU A 56 16.85 13.35 -6.87
C LEU A 56 17.86 12.76 -7.87
N SER A 57 18.72 11.82 -7.49
CA SER A 57 19.56 11.06 -8.46
C SER A 57 18.78 10.00 -9.23
N ALA A 58 17.49 9.78 -8.92
CA ALA A 58 16.53 9.26 -9.87
C ALA A 58 16.08 10.40 -10.80
N ARG A 59 16.93 10.81 -11.75
CA ARG A 59 16.50 11.72 -12.81
C ARG A 59 15.38 11.04 -13.60
N ILE A 60 14.15 11.51 -13.40
CA ILE A 60 12.94 11.16 -14.18
C ILE A 60 13.14 11.37 -15.70
N VAL A 61 14.20 12.08 -16.10
CA VAL A 61 14.70 12.13 -17.48
C VAL A 61 16.10 11.53 -17.57
N GLY A 62 16.17 10.21 -17.80
CA GLY A 62 17.34 9.58 -18.43
C GLY A 62 18.37 8.89 -17.52
N ILE A 63 18.02 8.42 -16.32
CA ILE A 63 18.92 7.57 -15.50
C ILE A 63 18.23 6.24 -15.14
N ASN A 64 18.98 5.13 -15.28
CA ASN A 64 18.67 3.81 -14.75
C ASN A 64 18.42 3.89 -13.23
N ILE A 65 17.19 3.71 -12.77
CA ILE A 65 16.90 3.65 -11.33
C ILE A 65 17.34 2.27 -10.82
N LYS A 66 18.59 2.17 -10.34
CA LYS A 66 19.06 0.99 -9.60
C LYS A 66 18.55 1.06 -8.16
N LEU A 67 17.25 0.81 -7.98
CA LEU A 67 16.65 0.60 -6.66
C LEU A 67 17.29 -0.64 -6.01
N LYS A 68 18.28 -0.41 -5.14
CA LYS A 68 18.91 -1.46 -4.30
C LYS A 68 18.32 -1.53 -2.90
N HIS A 69 17.54 -0.53 -2.53
CA HIS A 69 17.06 -0.33 -1.17
C HIS A 69 15.53 -0.23 -1.16
N ILE A 70 14.92 -0.76 -0.11
CA ILE A 70 13.56 -0.47 0.30
C ILE A 70 13.65 0.67 1.33
N GLY A 71 12.92 1.75 1.07
CA GLY A 71 12.86 2.90 1.96
C GLY A 71 11.57 2.89 2.80
N GLY A 72 11.70 3.20 4.07
CA GLY A 72 10.58 3.59 4.93
C GLY A 72 10.70 5.08 5.22
N PHE A 73 9.58 5.75 5.40
CA PHE A 73 9.53 7.13 5.88
C PHE A 73 8.40 7.22 6.92
N SER A 74 8.60 8.08 7.90
CA SER A 74 7.64 8.34 8.96
C SER A 74 7.50 9.84 9.11
N SER A 75 6.27 10.33 9.04
CA SER A 75 5.96 11.75 9.10
C SER A 75 5.18 12.06 10.38
N CYS A 76 5.59 13.11 11.09
CA CYS A 76 4.94 13.60 12.30
C CYS A 76 4.15 14.88 12.01
N THR A 77 3.12 15.16 12.82
CA THR A 77 2.36 16.42 12.76
C THR A 77 3.21 17.65 13.05
N THR A 78 4.37 17.47 13.70
CA THR A 78 5.38 18.51 13.92
C THR A 78 6.20 18.85 12.67
N GLY A 79 5.97 18.17 11.55
CA GLY A 79 6.74 18.29 10.32
C GLY A 79 8.05 17.49 10.31
N ASN A 80 8.42 16.83 11.41
CA ASN A 80 9.57 15.92 11.43
C ASN A 80 9.29 14.73 10.52
N VAL A 81 10.20 14.47 9.59
CA VAL A 81 10.19 13.31 8.70
C VAL A 81 11.50 12.55 8.86
N HIS A 82 11.37 11.27 9.18
CA HIS A 82 12.50 10.34 9.24
C HIS A 82 12.40 9.37 8.08
N MET A 83 13.49 9.20 7.34
CA MET A 83 13.60 8.24 6.25
C MET A 83 14.72 7.27 6.57
N SER A 84 14.41 5.98 6.50
CA SER A 84 15.38 4.89 6.66
C SER A 84 15.35 4.00 5.42
N ARG A 85 16.45 3.30 5.18
CA ARG A 85 16.70 2.49 3.98
C ARG A 85 17.28 1.16 4.40
N TRP A 86 16.85 0.08 3.75
CA TRP A 86 17.37 -1.28 3.94
C TRP A 86 17.60 -1.93 2.59
N TYR A 87 18.59 -2.80 2.48
CA TYR A 87 18.78 -3.57 1.25
C TYR A 87 17.59 -4.51 1.00
N VAL A 88 17.15 -4.63 -0.25
CA VAL A 88 16.09 -5.61 -0.60
C VAL A 88 16.58 -7.01 -0.22
N GLY A 89 15.83 -7.75 0.59
CA GLY A 89 16.19 -9.13 0.94
C GLY A 89 17.49 -9.26 1.75
N SER A 90 17.91 -8.21 2.45
CA SER A 90 19.01 -8.25 3.41
C SER A 90 18.71 -7.38 4.62
N HIS A 91 19.12 -7.86 5.80
CA HIS A 91 19.00 -7.12 7.06
C HIS A 91 20.08 -6.05 7.23
N ALA A 92 21.09 -6.02 6.35
CA ALA A 92 22.12 -4.99 6.40
C ALA A 92 21.53 -3.61 6.11
N GLN A 93 21.91 -2.63 6.92
CA GLN A 93 21.67 -1.22 6.61
C GLN A 93 22.75 -0.73 5.63
N PRO A 94 22.38 0.10 4.65
CA PRO A 94 23.37 0.79 3.84
C PRO A 94 24.20 1.74 4.72
N SER A 95 25.45 1.99 4.35
CA SER A 95 26.33 2.95 5.05
C SER A 95 25.84 4.39 4.95
N THR A 96 24.87 4.67 4.08
CA THR A 96 24.25 5.98 3.96
C THR A 96 23.46 6.29 5.22
N PRO A 97 23.71 7.44 5.87
CA PRO A 97 23.02 7.81 7.10
C PRO A 97 21.52 7.97 6.87
N GLU A 98 20.74 7.65 7.90
CA GLU A 98 19.32 7.94 7.92
C GLU A 98 19.06 9.43 7.74
N THR A 99 18.00 9.77 7.01
CA THR A 99 17.67 11.17 6.73
C THR A 99 16.63 11.65 7.72
N LYS A 100 16.96 12.70 8.47
CA LYS A 100 16.07 13.38 9.42
C LYS A 100 15.91 14.83 8.97
N VAL A 101 14.71 15.17 8.52
CA VAL A 101 14.42 16.46 7.87
C VAL A 101 13.09 16.99 8.35
N LYS A 102 12.88 18.31 8.21
CA LYS A 102 11.59 18.95 8.47
C LYS A 102 10.95 19.38 7.17
N TYR A 103 9.70 18.98 6.97
CA TYR A 103 8.88 19.39 5.83
C TYR A 103 7.58 20.04 6.29
N GLY A 104 7.00 20.86 5.42
CA GLY A 104 5.58 21.18 5.53
C GLY A 104 4.77 19.93 5.18
N VAL A 105 4.03 19.39 6.14
CA VAL A 105 3.21 18.19 5.94
C VAL A 105 1.74 18.60 5.90
N ARG A 106 1.05 18.23 4.83
CA ARG A 106 -0.41 18.34 4.72
C ARG A 106 -1.02 16.96 4.87
N TRP A 107 -2.00 16.85 5.75
CA TRP A 107 -2.70 15.61 6.04
C TRP A 107 -4.05 15.61 5.34
N PHE A 108 -4.40 14.46 4.76
CA PHE A 108 -5.68 14.22 4.14
C PHE A 108 -6.31 13.01 4.82
N THR A 109 -7.63 13.01 4.92
CA THR A 109 -8.40 11.89 5.45
C THR A 109 -9.52 11.56 4.50
N ARG A 110 -9.71 10.27 4.21
CA ARG A 110 -10.87 9.79 3.45
C ARG A 110 -12.03 9.51 4.39
N GLN A 111 -13.24 9.87 3.98
CA GLN A 111 -14.46 9.46 4.68
C GLN A 111 -14.76 7.99 4.39
N LEU A 112 -14.97 7.17 5.43
CA LEU A 112 -15.17 5.72 5.29
C LEU A 112 -16.53 5.36 4.68
N SER A 113 -17.61 6.06 5.01
CA SER A 113 -18.95 5.81 4.44
C SER A 113 -19.59 7.10 3.97
N SER A 114 -20.43 7.01 2.92
CA SER A 114 -21.33 8.09 2.51
C SER A 114 -22.46 8.38 3.51
N ASP A 115 -22.67 7.49 4.49
CA ASP A 115 -23.67 7.67 5.53
C ASP A 115 -23.34 8.87 6.42
N SER A 116 -24.38 9.49 6.99
CA SER A 116 -24.29 10.74 7.76
C SER A 116 -23.46 10.67 9.06
N ASN A 117 -23.01 9.48 9.46
CA ASN A 117 -22.14 9.31 10.64
C ASN A 117 -21.00 8.29 10.40
N PRO A 118 -20.03 8.64 9.54
CA PRO A 118 -18.90 7.76 9.17
C PRO A 118 -17.90 7.53 10.32
N GLN A 119 -18.10 8.21 11.47
CA GLN A 119 -17.22 8.16 12.64
C GLN A 119 -17.72 7.23 13.74
N THR A 120 -18.88 6.58 13.55
CA THR A 120 -19.39 5.64 14.55
C THR A 120 -18.86 4.25 14.26
N PRO A 121 -18.19 3.59 15.23
CA PRO A 121 -17.77 2.21 15.07
C PRO A 121 -18.99 1.29 14.84
N ILE A 122 -18.88 0.40 13.86
CA ILE A 122 -19.93 -0.61 13.57
C ILE A 122 -19.99 -1.68 14.66
N PHE A 123 -18.87 -1.86 15.39
CA PHE A 123 -18.72 -2.77 16.51
C PHE A 123 -17.58 -2.30 17.43
N CYS A 124 -17.72 -2.53 18.73
CA CYS A 124 -16.64 -2.37 19.70
C CYS A 124 -16.60 -3.58 20.62
N ASN A 125 -15.39 -3.94 21.06
CA ASN A 125 -15.19 -4.89 22.14
C ASN A 125 -14.27 -4.31 23.21
N SER A 126 -14.43 -4.77 24.46
CA SER A 126 -13.48 -4.53 25.55
C SER A 126 -12.24 -5.41 25.40
N ASP A 127 -11.26 -5.23 26.28
CA ASP A 127 -10.10 -6.13 26.39
C ASP A 127 -10.51 -7.56 26.81
N SER A 128 -11.57 -7.73 27.59
CA SER A 128 -12.17 -9.04 27.88
C SER A 128 -12.89 -9.67 26.69
N GLY A 129 -13.00 -8.96 25.57
CA GLY A 129 -13.68 -9.43 24.35
C GLY A 129 -15.20 -9.27 24.42
N SER A 130 -15.74 -8.71 25.51
CA SER A 130 -17.16 -8.40 25.59
C SER A 130 -17.53 -7.24 24.69
N ASP A 131 -18.67 -7.36 24.02
CA ASP A 131 -19.27 -6.30 23.21
C ASP A 131 -19.47 -5.03 24.06
N SER A 132 -18.96 -3.90 23.59
CA SER A 132 -19.08 -2.60 24.29
C SER A 132 -19.83 -1.55 23.49
N CYS A 133 -20.02 -1.75 22.18
CA CYS A 133 -20.82 -0.90 21.31
C CYS A 133 -21.16 -1.63 19.99
N GLY A 134 -22.12 -1.10 19.23
CA GLY A 134 -22.44 -1.59 17.89
C GLY A 134 -23.00 -3.02 17.89
N ASN A 135 -22.80 -3.76 16.79
CA ASN A 135 -23.29 -5.14 16.66
C ASN A 135 -22.36 -5.99 15.80
N ILE A 136 -21.85 -7.10 16.35
CA ILE A 136 -20.94 -8.01 15.64
C ILE A 136 -21.54 -8.55 14.34
N LYS A 137 -22.86 -8.75 14.27
CA LYS A 137 -23.55 -9.20 13.04
C LYS A 137 -23.47 -8.16 11.92
N HIS A 138 -23.43 -6.87 12.26
CA HIS A 138 -23.24 -5.81 11.28
C HIS A 138 -21.81 -5.81 10.73
N LEU A 139 -20.81 -6.02 11.59
CA LEU A 139 -19.42 -6.19 11.16
C LEU A 139 -19.25 -7.42 10.25
N ILE A 140 -19.81 -8.56 10.63
CA ILE A 140 -19.80 -9.79 9.82
C ILE A 140 -20.44 -9.56 8.45
N ARG A 141 -21.59 -8.87 8.42
CA ARG A 141 -22.26 -8.52 7.16
C ARG A 141 -21.39 -7.59 6.30
N ALA A 142 -20.74 -6.60 6.90
CA ALA A 142 -19.85 -5.69 6.19
C ALA A 142 -18.69 -6.46 5.54
N VAL A 143 -18.07 -7.39 6.25
CA VAL A 143 -17.03 -8.29 5.71
C VAL A 143 -17.54 -9.11 4.53
N GLY A 144 -18.71 -9.75 4.67
CA GLY A 144 -19.34 -10.53 3.60
C GLY A 144 -19.74 -9.70 2.37
N ASN A 145 -19.95 -8.40 2.56
CA ASN A 145 -20.26 -7.42 1.51
C ASN A 145 -19.00 -6.71 0.98
N GLY A 146 -17.80 -7.24 1.26
CA GLY A 146 -16.55 -6.73 0.70
C GLY A 146 -16.04 -5.43 1.31
N ALA A 147 -16.61 -4.97 2.43
CA ALA A 147 -16.19 -3.73 3.07
C ALA A 147 -14.69 -3.75 3.44
N GLU A 148 -14.06 -2.57 3.35
CA GLU A 148 -12.73 -2.34 3.91
C GLU A 148 -12.89 -2.05 5.40
N ILE A 149 -12.19 -2.82 6.25
CA ILE A 149 -12.36 -2.76 7.70
C ILE A 149 -11.12 -2.14 8.33
N HIS A 150 -11.37 -1.18 9.22
CA HIS A 150 -10.34 -0.55 10.04
C HIS A 150 -10.57 -0.88 11.50
N VAL A 151 -9.47 -0.93 12.26
CA VAL A 151 -9.52 -1.02 13.72
C VAL A 151 -8.84 0.20 14.32
N SER A 152 -9.43 0.73 15.38
CA SER A 152 -8.81 1.74 16.22
C SER A 152 -8.70 1.23 17.66
N HIS A 153 -7.55 1.49 18.28
CA HIS A 153 -7.26 1.14 19.66
C HIS A 153 -6.52 2.29 20.33
N VAL A 154 -6.82 2.52 21.61
CA VAL A 154 -6.15 3.52 22.45
C VAL A 154 -5.51 2.82 23.65
N ASN A 155 -4.19 2.95 23.77
CA ASN A 155 -3.42 2.51 24.93
C ASN A 155 -2.82 3.73 25.64
N GLY A 156 -3.47 4.17 26.71
CA GLY A 156 -3.08 5.38 27.44
C GLY A 156 -3.08 6.61 26.53
N LYS A 157 -1.91 7.19 26.29
CA LYS A 157 -1.72 8.37 25.41
C LYS A 157 -1.50 8.02 23.94
N ARG A 158 -1.47 6.75 23.57
CA ARG A 158 -1.22 6.30 22.19
C ARG A 158 -2.51 5.81 21.56
N ALA A 159 -2.91 6.43 20.47
CA ALA A 159 -3.96 5.92 19.58
C ALA A 159 -3.29 5.26 18.36
N GLN A 160 -3.81 4.13 17.93
CA GLN A 160 -3.43 3.48 16.67
C GLN A 160 -4.71 3.20 15.88
N THR A 161 -4.68 3.54 14.60
CA THR A 161 -5.74 3.18 13.66
C THR A 161 -5.07 2.48 12.48
N LEU A 162 -5.56 1.30 12.12
CA LEU A 162 -4.98 0.44 11.09
C LEU A 162 -6.06 0.00 10.12
N GLU A 163 -5.72 -0.01 8.83
CA GLU A 163 -6.46 -0.71 7.79
C GLU A 163 -5.99 -2.16 7.72
N PHE A 164 -6.92 -3.10 7.63
CA PHE A 164 -6.58 -4.51 7.48
C PHE A 164 -6.30 -4.89 6.03
N SER A 165 -5.15 -5.55 5.82
CA SER A 165 -4.77 -6.16 4.55
C SER A 165 -5.69 -7.32 4.18
N ASN A 166 -6.06 -8.15 5.17
CA ASN A 166 -7.11 -9.15 5.03
C ASN A 166 -7.96 -9.24 6.29
N ILE A 167 -9.18 -9.72 6.13
CA ILE A 167 -10.13 -9.97 7.20
C ILE A 167 -10.72 -11.36 7.05
N ALA A 168 -10.92 -12.03 8.18
CA ALA A 168 -11.47 -13.36 8.25
C ALA A 168 -12.54 -13.46 9.34
N TYR A 169 -13.48 -14.38 9.17
CA TYR A 169 -14.61 -14.56 10.08
C TYR A 169 -14.92 -16.04 10.30
N ASN A 170 -15.09 -16.46 11.55
CA ASN A 170 -15.54 -17.80 11.91
C ASN A 170 -17.02 -17.79 12.29
N LYS A 171 -17.86 -18.44 11.46
CA LYS A 171 -19.30 -18.55 11.67
C LYS A 171 -19.69 -19.18 13.00
N ALA A 172 -19.03 -20.27 13.38
CA ALA A 172 -19.37 -21.02 14.59
C ALA A 172 -19.02 -20.26 15.88
N LYS A 173 -17.93 -19.49 15.86
CA LYS A 173 -17.46 -18.74 17.04
C LYS A 173 -17.91 -17.30 17.09
N THR A 174 -18.51 -16.78 16.01
CA THR A 174 -18.84 -15.35 15.86
C THR A 174 -17.65 -14.41 16.05
N ILE A 175 -16.46 -14.84 15.59
CA ILE A 175 -15.21 -14.08 15.73
C ILE A 175 -14.80 -13.54 14.37
N VAL A 176 -14.53 -12.24 14.31
CA VAL A 176 -13.91 -11.57 13.15
C VAL A 176 -12.47 -11.22 13.53
N SER A 177 -11.54 -11.45 12.60
CA SER A 177 -10.13 -11.15 12.78
C SER A 177 -9.54 -10.47 11.55
N GLY A 178 -8.74 -9.43 11.75
CA GLY A 178 -8.05 -8.73 10.67
C GLY A 178 -6.54 -8.71 10.86
N THR A 179 -5.77 -8.77 9.78
CA THR A 179 -4.32 -8.61 9.84
C THR A 179 -3.86 -7.31 9.18
N HIS A 180 -2.87 -6.67 9.79
CA HIS A 180 -2.11 -5.56 9.20
C HIS A 180 -0.64 -5.97 9.17
N LEU A 181 -0.07 -6.10 7.97
CA LEU A 181 1.24 -6.72 7.77
C LEU A 181 2.34 -5.72 7.38
N TRP A 182 1.96 -4.51 6.98
CA TRP A 182 2.86 -3.51 6.42
C TRP A 182 3.38 -2.52 7.47
N HIS A 183 3.75 -3.02 8.64
CA HIS A 183 4.29 -2.21 9.73
C HIS A 183 5.75 -2.56 9.97
N VAL A 184 6.64 -1.57 9.84
CA VAL A 184 8.07 -1.69 10.18
C VAL A 184 8.32 -1.09 11.55
N SER A 185 9.22 -1.68 12.34
CA SER A 185 9.48 -1.25 13.70
C SER A 185 9.91 0.20 13.82
N GLN A 186 9.30 0.88 14.80
CA GLN A 186 9.47 2.30 15.06
C GLN A 186 9.77 2.56 16.55
N SER A 187 10.43 3.66 16.86
CA SER A 187 10.68 4.19 18.19
C SER A 187 10.19 5.63 18.27
N ILE A 188 9.87 6.08 19.49
CA ILE A 188 9.59 7.50 19.74
C ILE A 188 10.87 8.11 20.29
N VAL A 189 11.43 9.08 19.58
CA VAL A 189 12.61 9.83 19.99
C VAL A 189 12.17 11.26 20.26
N ALA A 190 12.26 11.69 21.52
CA ALA A 190 11.69 12.94 22.00
C ALA A 190 10.18 13.05 21.69
N ASN A 191 9.80 13.75 20.63
CA ASN A 191 8.42 14.00 20.23
C ASN A 191 8.10 13.59 18.78
N HIS A 192 8.97 12.80 18.13
CA HIS A 192 8.74 12.27 16.79
C HIS A 192 9.03 10.77 16.71
N ILE A 193 8.60 10.18 15.61
CA ILE A 193 8.75 8.75 15.33
C ILE A 193 9.97 8.55 14.43
N GLU A 194 10.80 7.59 14.80
CA GLU A 194 11.93 7.13 13.99
C GLU A 194 11.81 5.62 13.74
N PHE A 195 12.35 5.12 12.63
CA PHE A 195 12.57 3.69 12.44
C PHE A 195 13.69 3.19 13.35
N GLN A 196 13.58 1.94 13.78
CA GLN A 196 14.64 1.31 14.54
C GLN A 196 15.76 0.86 13.59
N GLN A 197 17.03 0.99 14.00
CA GLN A 197 18.18 0.55 13.20
C GLN A 197 18.11 -0.95 12.88
N ASN A 198 17.76 -1.75 13.89
CA ASN A 198 17.44 -3.17 13.72
C ASN A 198 15.95 -3.31 13.34
N ALA A 199 15.63 -2.96 12.10
CA ALA A 199 14.25 -2.92 11.62
C ALA A 199 13.66 -4.33 11.49
N TYR A 200 12.42 -4.48 11.93
CA TYR A 200 11.66 -5.72 11.77
C TYR A 200 10.24 -5.42 11.29
N TRP A 201 9.68 -6.35 10.52
CA TRP A 201 8.26 -6.43 10.25
C TRP A 201 7.52 -6.74 11.54
N TRP A 202 6.49 -5.96 11.82
CA TRP A 202 5.61 -6.13 12.96
C TRP A 202 4.22 -6.52 12.45
N PHE A 203 3.98 -7.81 12.29
CA PHE A 203 2.68 -8.30 11.85
C PHE A 203 1.70 -8.22 13.01
N ASN A 204 0.54 -7.62 12.74
CA ASN A 204 -0.52 -7.46 13.71
C ASN A 204 -1.74 -8.28 13.28
N LEU A 205 -2.27 -9.11 14.19
CA LEU A 205 -3.53 -9.81 14.06
C LEU A 205 -4.44 -9.36 15.20
N TRP A 206 -5.62 -8.88 14.86
CA TRP A 206 -6.59 -8.36 15.82
C TRP A 206 -7.88 -9.15 15.69
N SER A 207 -8.53 -9.47 16.81
CA SER A 207 -9.72 -10.31 16.86
C SER A 207 -10.80 -9.69 17.73
N THR A 208 -12.07 -9.81 17.34
CA THR A 208 -13.21 -9.22 18.07
C THR A 208 -13.41 -9.78 19.47
N ASP A 209 -12.76 -10.90 19.80
CA ASP A 209 -12.71 -11.43 21.16
C ASP A 209 -11.70 -10.71 22.07
N GLY A 210 -11.18 -9.55 21.67
CA GLY A 210 -10.24 -8.74 22.46
C GLY A 210 -8.78 -9.13 22.27
N THR A 211 -8.48 -10.27 21.65
CA THR A 211 -7.10 -10.72 21.46
C THR A 211 -6.41 -9.94 20.35
N ARG A 212 -5.17 -9.53 20.63
CA ARG A 212 -4.22 -9.06 19.65
C ARG A 212 -2.96 -9.91 19.71
N ASP A 213 -2.54 -10.38 18.54
CA ASP A 213 -1.38 -11.24 18.38
C ASP A 213 -0.36 -10.59 17.45
N LEU A 214 0.90 -10.60 17.88
CA LEU A 214 1.97 -9.86 17.26
C LEU A 214 3.12 -10.82 16.94
N SER A 215 3.49 -10.87 15.66
CA SER A 215 4.63 -11.65 15.18
C SER A 215 5.67 -10.70 14.59
N ARG A 216 6.95 -10.86 14.99
CA ARG A 216 8.03 -9.94 14.61
C ARG A 216 9.10 -10.69 13.82
N TRP A 217 9.51 -10.14 12.68
CA TRP A 217 10.49 -10.77 11.80
C TRP A 217 11.47 -9.74 11.27
N SER A 218 12.77 -10.00 11.32
CA SER A 218 13.78 -9.08 10.78
C SER A 218 13.46 -8.69 9.33
N VAL A 219 13.63 -7.40 8.99
CA VAL A 219 13.50 -6.98 7.59
C VAL A 219 14.65 -7.59 6.81
N GLY A 220 14.33 -8.27 5.69
CA GLY A 220 15.32 -8.85 4.79
C GLY A 220 15.96 -10.16 5.26
N GLU A 221 15.51 -10.76 6.36
CA GLU A 221 16.02 -12.04 6.85
C GLU A 221 14.91 -12.83 7.56
N HIS A 222 14.93 -14.17 7.45
CA HIS A 222 14.01 -15.04 8.19
C HIS A 222 14.45 -15.29 9.63
N THR A 223 14.51 -14.22 10.40
CA THR A 223 14.85 -14.25 11.83
C THR A 223 13.64 -13.86 12.66
N ASP A 224 13.12 -14.81 13.44
CA ASP A 224 12.06 -14.55 14.41
C ASP A 224 12.60 -13.61 15.51
N ARG A 225 11.94 -12.47 15.67
CA ARG A 225 12.23 -11.43 16.66
C ARG A 225 11.35 -11.56 17.90
N GLY A 226 10.58 -12.63 17.98
CA GLY A 226 9.70 -12.99 19.06
C GLY A 226 8.25 -12.70 18.77
N HIS A 227 7.42 -13.35 19.57
CA HIS A 227 5.97 -13.29 19.49
C HIS A 227 5.41 -12.67 20.77
N SER A 228 4.34 -11.89 20.67
CA SER A 228 3.64 -11.39 21.86
C SER A 228 2.15 -11.38 21.61
N ASN A 229 1.39 -11.69 22.66
CA ASN A 229 -0.05 -11.66 22.63
C ASN A 229 -0.52 -10.81 23.81
N ASP A 230 -1.48 -9.94 23.56
CA ASP A 230 -2.15 -9.17 24.59
C ASP A 230 -3.64 -9.04 24.30
N ARG A 231 -4.34 -8.37 25.21
CA ARG A 231 -5.77 -8.13 25.11
C ARG A 231 -6.04 -6.64 25.15
N VAL A 232 -6.88 -6.17 24.24
CA VAL A 232 -7.05 -4.74 23.97
C VAL A 232 -8.50 -4.42 23.65
N SER A 233 -8.98 -3.28 24.14
CA SER A 233 -10.27 -2.73 23.71
C SER A 233 -10.16 -2.19 22.29
N MET A 234 -11.13 -2.48 21.42
CA MET A 234 -11.07 -2.13 20.00
C MET A 234 -12.37 -1.48 19.54
N LYS A 235 -12.23 -0.55 18.59
CA LYS A 235 -13.32 0.03 17.82
C LYS A 235 -13.14 -0.35 16.36
N TRP A 236 -14.17 -0.94 15.76
CA TRP A 236 -14.15 -1.45 14.40
C TRP A 236 -14.99 -0.54 13.51
N PHE A 237 -14.44 -0.17 12.36
CA PHE A 237 -15.07 0.69 11.38
C PHE A 237 -15.15 -0.04 10.04
N ALA A 238 -16.22 0.21 9.29
CA ALA A 238 -16.41 -0.35 7.97
C ALA A 238 -16.52 0.78 6.95
N ASP A 239 -15.67 0.74 5.93
CA ASP A 239 -15.86 1.48 4.70
C ASP A 239 -16.74 0.63 3.78
N THR A 240 -18.00 1.05 3.64
CA THR A 240 -19.05 0.33 2.91
C THR A 240 -19.17 0.77 1.46
N CYS A 241 -18.25 1.61 0.96
CA CYS A 241 -18.28 2.10 -0.42
C CYS A 241 -17.70 1.06 -1.39
N TRP A 242 -18.30 -0.13 -1.37
CA TRP A 242 -17.95 -1.28 -2.20
C TRP A 242 -19.22 -1.89 -2.78
N THR A 243 -19.17 -2.31 -4.03
CA THR A 243 -20.32 -2.89 -4.73
C THR A 243 -19.90 -4.18 -5.40
N LEU A 244 -20.72 -5.22 -5.29
CA LEU A 244 -20.49 -6.48 -5.98
C LEU A 244 -20.53 -6.23 -7.49
N ALA A 245 -19.46 -6.58 -8.19
CA ALA A 245 -19.38 -6.47 -9.65
C ALA A 245 -19.53 -7.83 -10.34
N TYR A 246 -19.00 -8.88 -9.73
CA TYR A 246 -18.99 -10.23 -10.30
C TYR A 246 -18.85 -11.29 -9.20
N GLU A 247 -19.55 -12.41 -9.33
CA GLU A 247 -19.38 -13.61 -8.52
C GLU A 247 -19.29 -14.82 -9.46
N HIS A 248 -18.39 -15.76 -9.13
CA HIS A 248 -18.31 -17.04 -9.84
C HIS A 248 -18.17 -18.22 -8.88
N ASP A 249 -18.55 -19.40 -9.36
CA ASP A 249 -18.34 -20.67 -8.67
C ASP A 249 -16.88 -21.15 -8.75
N LYS A 250 -16.60 -22.35 -8.23
CA LYS A 250 -15.25 -22.94 -8.29
C LYS A 250 -14.81 -23.24 -9.73
N GLN A 251 -15.75 -23.46 -10.63
CA GLN A 251 -15.52 -23.75 -12.04
C GLN A 251 -15.36 -22.47 -12.88
N GLY A 252 -15.44 -21.28 -12.26
CA GLY A 252 -15.37 -20.00 -12.94
C GLY A 252 -16.65 -19.62 -13.68
N GLN A 253 -17.75 -20.35 -13.45
CA GLN A 253 -19.05 -20.02 -14.02
C GLN A 253 -19.67 -18.88 -13.23
N ALA A 254 -20.21 -17.89 -13.95
CA ALA A 254 -20.84 -16.74 -13.34
C ALA A 254 -22.05 -17.15 -12.47
N ILE A 255 -22.14 -16.55 -11.28
CA ILE A 255 -23.28 -16.69 -10.36
C ILE A 255 -24.07 -15.38 -10.31
N ASP A 256 -23.39 -14.25 -10.16
CA ASP A 256 -23.99 -12.92 -10.05
C ASP A 256 -23.09 -11.85 -10.69
N GLY A 257 -23.67 -10.72 -11.08
CA GLY A 257 -22.99 -9.62 -11.75
C GLY A 257 -22.51 -9.97 -13.16
N SER A 258 -21.49 -9.25 -13.64
CA SER A 258 -20.94 -9.43 -14.99
C SER A 258 -19.43 -9.25 -14.99
N LEU A 259 -18.73 -10.19 -15.62
CA LEU A 259 -17.28 -10.08 -15.84
C LEU A 259 -16.93 -8.83 -16.64
N GLU A 260 -17.79 -8.44 -17.60
CA GLU A 260 -17.57 -7.22 -18.39
C GLU A 260 -17.71 -5.95 -17.55
N PHE A 261 -18.67 -5.94 -16.60
CA PHE A 261 -18.81 -4.83 -15.66
C PHE A 261 -17.60 -4.72 -14.74
N LEU A 262 -17.10 -5.84 -14.20
CA LEU A 262 -15.86 -5.87 -13.42
C LEU A 262 -14.67 -5.34 -14.21
N ARG A 263 -14.47 -5.80 -15.45
CA ARG A 263 -13.37 -5.33 -16.31
C ARG A 263 -13.47 -3.84 -16.58
N SER A 264 -14.64 -3.36 -16.98
CA SER A 264 -14.89 -1.95 -17.26
C SER A 264 -14.59 -1.08 -16.03
N ALA A 265 -15.01 -1.53 -14.84
CA ALA A 265 -14.72 -0.85 -13.57
C ALA A 265 -13.21 -0.78 -13.28
N ILE A 266 -12.48 -1.86 -13.52
CA ILE A 266 -11.01 -1.90 -13.36
C ILE A 266 -10.33 -0.95 -14.35
N LEU A 267 -10.78 -0.94 -15.60
CA LEU A 267 -10.23 -0.09 -16.66
C LEU A 267 -10.45 1.40 -16.44
N VAL A 268 -11.44 1.78 -15.62
CA VAL A 268 -11.63 3.18 -15.16
C VAL A 268 -10.99 3.46 -13.80
N GLY A 269 -10.12 2.55 -13.33
CA GLY A 269 -9.29 2.75 -12.13
C GLY A 269 -9.93 2.31 -10.81
N LYS A 270 -11.10 1.66 -10.78
CA LYS A 270 -11.73 1.26 -9.50
C LYS A 270 -10.95 0.16 -8.78
N ARG A 271 -10.81 0.30 -7.45
CA ARG A 271 -10.16 -0.72 -6.59
C ARG A 271 -11.00 -1.98 -6.55
N VAL A 272 -10.35 -3.12 -6.31
CA VAL A 272 -11.01 -4.43 -6.30
C VAL A 272 -10.69 -5.15 -5.00
N ARG A 273 -11.74 -5.61 -4.32
CA ARG A 273 -11.65 -6.51 -3.17
C ARG A 273 -12.27 -7.84 -3.52
N LEU A 274 -11.66 -8.90 -3.02
CA LEU A 274 -12.13 -10.26 -3.17
C LEU A 274 -12.75 -10.72 -1.85
N VAL A 275 -13.84 -11.47 -1.94
CA VAL A 275 -14.38 -12.23 -0.81
C VAL A 275 -14.59 -13.66 -1.29
N TYR A 276 -14.02 -14.64 -0.61
CA TYR A 276 -14.31 -16.04 -0.94
C TYR A 276 -15.78 -16.34 -0.65
N SER A 277 -16.45 -17.12 -1.52
CA SER A 277 -17.92 -17.23 -1.51
C SER A 277 -18.52 -17.83 -0.24
N ASP A 278 -17.72 -18.43 0.64
CA ASP A 278 -18.17 -18.78 1.99
C ASP A 278 -18.40 -17.56 2.91
N ASN A 279 -18.04 -16.36 2.44
CA ASN A 279 -18.07 -15.06 3.10
C ASN A 279 -17.25 -15.02 4.39
N THR A 280 -16.17 -15.83 4.46
CA THR A 280 -15.33 -15.93 5.65
C THR A 280 -13.98 -15.26 5.50
N TYR A 281 -13.60 -14.82 4.30
CA TYR A 281 -12.30 -14.21 4.06
C TYR A 281 -12.40 -13.12 2.98
N GLY A 282 -11.89 -11.93 3.28
CA GLY A 282 -11.84 -10.79 2.37
C GLY A 282 -10.46 -10.16 2.31
N ILE A 283 -10.04 -9.71 1.12
CA ILE A 283 -8.71 -9.15 0.84
C ILE A 283 -8.77 -8.18 -0.33
N GLU A 284 -7.95 -7.12 -0.32
CA GLU A 284 -7.79 -6.22 -1.47
C GLU A 284 -6.71 -6.72 -2.43
N ALA A 285 -6.92 -6.52 -3.73
CA ALA A 285 -5.92 -6.84 -4.74
C ALA A 285 -4.78 -5.80 -4.70
N ASP A 286 -3.53 -6.29 -4.57
CA ASP A 286 -2.34 -5.44 -4.66
C ASP A 286 -2.03 -5.06 -6.12
N GLN A 287 -2.24 -6.01 -7.03
CA GLN A 287 -2.12 -5.85 -8.48
C GLN A 287 -3.26 -6.59 -9.18
N LEU A 288 -3.77 -6.02 -10.27
CA LEU A 288 -4.73 -6.68 -11.17
C LEU A 288 -4.12 -6.85 -12.55
N VAL A 289 -4.45 -7.96 -13.20
CA VAL A 289 -4.11 -8.22 -14.60
C VAL A 289 -5.37 -8.63 -15.34
N ILE A 290 -5.66 -7.96 -16.45
CA ILE A 290 -6.69 -8.36 -17.40
C ILE A 290 -6.02 -9.08 -18.55
N ARG A 291 -6.45 -10.32 -18.82
CA ARG A 291 -5.95 -11.13 -19.92
C ARG A 291 -7.06 -11.89 -20.64
N ASN A 292 -7.17 -11.73 -21.96
CA ASN A 292 -8.17 -12.42 -22.79
C ASN A 292 -9.59 -12.39 -22.20
N GLY A 293 -10.01 -11.21 -21.73
CA GLY A 293 -11.33 -11.05 -21.12
C GLY A 293 -11.47 -11.52 -19.67
N HIS A 294 -10.43 -12.10 -19.06
CA HIS A 294 -10.44 -12.51 -17.66
C HIS A 294 -9.62 -11.59 -16.78
N VAL A 295 -9.96 -11.54 -15.50
CA VAL A 295 -9.21 -10.80 -14.47
C VAL A 295 -8.51 -11.78 -13.54
N THR A 296 -7.25 -11.49 -13.22
CA THR A 296 -6.47 -12.11 -12.14
C THR A 296 -6.04 -11.04 -11.15
N ALA A 297 -6.27 -11.29 -9.87
CA ALA A 297 -5.84 -10.45 -8.76
C ALA A 297 -4.68 -11.11 -8.03
N GLN A 298 -3.55 -10.42 -7.94
CA GLN A 298 -2.46 -10.80 -7.04
C GLN A 298 -2.74 -10.21 -5.66
N VAL A 299 -2.73 -11.07 -4.65
CA VAL A 299 -2.97 -10.71 -3.25
C VAL A 299 -1.78 -11.16 -2.40
N LEU A 300 -1.06 -10.19 -1.86
CA LEU A 300 0.20 -10.36 -1.11
C LEU A 300 0.04 -10.09 0.38
N GLY A 301 -1.05 -9.41 0.77
CA GLY A 301 -1.38 -9.05 2.15
C GLY A 301 -1.81 -10.21 3.05
N HIS A 302 -1.13 -11.37 3.01
CA HIS A 302 -1.46 -12.55 3.82
C HIS A 302 -0.22 -13.31 4.34
N VAL A 303 -0.22 -13.59 5.64
CA VAL A 303 0.77 -14.39 6.38
C VAL A 303 0.06 -15.55 7.08
N SER A 304 0.76 -16.68 7.23
CA SER A 304 0.20 -17.90 7.81
C SER A 304 -0.28 -17.72 9.26
N LYS A 305 -1.48 -18.27 9.52
CA LYS A 305 -2.15 -18.22 10.82
C LYS A 305 -2.36 -19.62 11.37
N ALA A 306 -2.25 -19.78 12.68
CA ALA A 306 -2.62 -21.03 13.36
C ALA A 306 -4.15 -21.11 13.54
N ASN A 307 -4.79 -19.96 13.78
CA ASN A 307 -6.23 -19.76 13.83
C ASN A 307 -6.55 -18.26 13.67
N LEU A 308 -7.80 -17.84 13.87
CA LEU A 308 -8.18 -16.43 13.71
C LEU A 308 -7.57 -15.49 14.76
N GLN A 309 -7.00 -16.01 15.84
CA GLN A 309 -6.46 -15.21 16.94
C GLN A 309 -4.95 -15.34 17.09
N LYS A 310 -4.31 -16.21 16.31
CA LYS A 310 -2.88 -16.45 16.45
C LYS A 310 -2.18 -16.67 15.11
N PHE A 311 -1.04 -16.02 14.93
CA PHE A 311 -0.10 -16.39 13.87
C PHE A 311 0.49 -17.79 14.12
N GLN A 312 1.05 -18.40 13.07
CA GLN A 312 1.89 -19.58 13.28
C GLN A 312 3.21 -19.14 13.93
N ASN A 313 3.77 -19.96 14.83
CA ASN A 313 5.05 -19.65 15.47
C ASN A 313 6.16 -19.45 14.42
N ASN A 314 6.13 -20.26 13.35
CA ASN A 314 7.03 -20.16 12.22
C ASN A 314 6.29 -19.58 11.00
N ALA A 315 5.86 -18.32 11.14
CA ALA A 315 5.05 -17.61 10.16
C ALA A 315 5.75 -17.52 8.79
N TYR A 316 4.94 -17.53 7.73
CA TYR A 316 5.41 -17.45 6.35
C TYR A 316 4.42 -16.65 5.50
N TRP A 317 4.91 -16.06 4.43
CA TRP A 317 4.10 -15.41 3.42
C TRP A 317 3.20 -16.42 2.71
N TYR A 318 1.93 -16.06 2.53
CA TYR A 318 0.92 -16.85 1.85
C TYR A 318 0.36 -16.00 0.71
N TRP A 319 0.98 -16.07 -0.47
CA TRP A 319 0.61 -15.21 -1.60
C TRP A 319 -0.25 -15.95 -2.60
N GLN A 320 -1.21 -15.26 -3.21
CA GLN A 320 -2.14 -15.89 -4.14
C GLN A 320 -2.34 -15.06 -5.41
N ASN A 321 -2.55 -15.76 -6.51
CA ASN A 321 -3.17 -15.22 -7.73
C ASN A 321 -4.57 -15.82 -7.83
N VAL A 322 -5.59 -14.98 -7.69
CA VAL A 322 -7.01 -15.40 -7.76
C VAL A 322 -7.55 -14.95 -9.10
N ALA A 323 -8.07 -15.88 -9.91
CA ALA A 323 -8.59 -15.59 -11.25
C ALA A 323 -10.11 -15.77 -11.33
N THR A 324 -10.74 -14.96 -12.17
CA THR A 324 -12.19 -15.04 -12.51
C THR A 324 -12.58 -16.36 -13.18
N THR A 325 -11.61 -17.19 -13.57
CA THR A 325 -11.79 -18.56 -14.06
C THR A 325 -12.00 -19.58 -12.93
N GLY A 326 -11.98 -19.14 -11.68
CA GLY A 326 -12.02 -20.01 -10.49
C GLY A 326 -10.66 -20.50 -10.03
N ASN A 327 -9.59 -20.33 -10.83
CA ASN A 327 -8.25 -20.78 -10.45
C ASN A 327 -7.65 -19.90 -9.35
N VAL A 328 -7.07 -20.55 -8.35
CA VAL A 328 -6.30 -19.90 -7.29
C VAL A 328 -4.95 -20.60 -7.18
N GLU A 329 -3.91 -19.92 -7.65
CA GLU A 329 -2.54 -20.34 -7.40
C GLU A 329 -2.09 -19.75 -6.06
N THR A 330 -1.45 -20.57 -5.23
CA THR A 330 -0.85 -20.14 -3.97
C THR A 330 0.61 -20.53 -3.93
N ILE A 331 1.48 -19.59 -3.54
CA ILE A 331 2.89 -19.85 -3.22
C ILE A 331 3.18 -19.44 -1.77
N ARG A 332 4.10 -20.15 -1.13
CA ARG A 332 4.41 -19.97 0.30
C ARG A 332 5.91 -19.79 0.49
N TYR A 333 6.31 -18.75 1.22
CA TYR A 333 7.73 -18.41 1.43
C TYR A 333 8.00 -17.98 2.85
N ASN A 334 9.14 -18.41 3.40
CA ASN A 334 9.64 -17.89 4.68
C ASN A 334 9.69 -16.35 4.66
N VAL A 335 9.26 -15.72 5.75
CA VAL A 335 9.33 -14.25 5.87
C VAL A 335 10.78 -13.81 5.74
N GLY A 336 11.12 -12.98 4.75
CA GLY A 336 12.49 -12.49 4.57
C GLY A 336 13.49 -13.53 4.05
N SER A 337 13.04 -14.66 3.48
CA SER A 337 13.92 -15.67 2.87
C SER A 337 13.34 -16.23 1.57
N HIS A 338 14.23 -16.67 0.67
CA HIS A 338 13.89 -17.37 -0.57
C HIS A 338 13.46 -18.82 -0.38
N THR A 339 13.42 -19.31 0.87
CA THR A 339 13.02 -20.69 1.16
C THR A 339 11.52 -20.86 0.88
N SER A 340 11.21 -21.58 -0.21
CA SER A 340 9.84 -21.97 -0.54
C SER A 340 9.31 -23.00 0.45
N ARG A 341 8.02 -22.87 0.80
CA ARG A 341 7.23 -23.87 1.54
C ARG A 341 6.24 -24.60 0.63
N GLY A 342 6.49 -24.58 -0.67
CA GLY A 342 5.65 -25.21 -1.67
C GLY A 342 4.56 -24.29 -2.22
N SER A 343 3.86 -24.83 -3.21
CA SER A 343 2.77 -24.18 -3.92
C SER A 343 1.54 -25.08 -3.97
N SER A 344 0.37 -24.50 -4.20
CA SER A 344 -0.84 -25.25 -4.52
C SER A 344 -1.61 -24.55 -5.62
N ASN A 345 -2.35 -25.34 -6.40
CA ASN A 345 -3.30 -24.87 -7.39
C ASN A 345 -4.67 -25.38 -7.01
N ASP A 346 -5.53 -24.48 -6.60
CA ASP A 346 -6.86 -24.77 -6.07
C ASP A 346 -7.92 -24.11 -6.95
N ARG A 347 -9.17 -24.47 -6.71
CA ARG A 347 -10.33 -23.83 -7.33
C ARG A 347 -11.27 -23.26 -6.28
N GLN A 348 -11.56 -21.97 -6.38
CA GLN A 348 -12.27 -21.20 -5.36
C GLN A 348 -13.42 -20.40 -5.99
N ALA A 349 -14.61 -20.51 -5.39
CA ALA A 349 -15.70 -19.59 -5.67
C ALA A 349 -15.40 -18.24 -5.02
N THR A 350 -15.55 -17.15 -5.77
CA THR A 350 -15.10 -15.81 -5.35
C THR A 350 -16.08 -14.73 -5.79
N LYS A 351 -16.32 -13.79 -4.90
CA LYS A 351 -17.00 -12.52 -5.13
C LYS A 351 -15.99 -11.40 -5.32
N TRP A 352 -16.25 -10.54 -6.30
CA TRP A 352 -15.40 -9.44 -6.73
C TRP A 352 -16.15 -8.13 -6.50
N PHE A 353 -15.68 -7.35 -5.54
CA PHE A 353 -16.24 -6.05 -5.18
C PHE A 353 -15.39 -4.94 -5.78
N ILE A 354 -16.04 -3.90 -6.28
CA ILE A 354 -15.38 -2.70 -6.80
C ILE A 354 -15.66 -1.51 -5.88
N ASP A 355 -14.71 -0.60 -5.76
CA ASP A 355 -14.90 0.66 -5.05
C ASP A 355 -16.01 1.47 -5.72
N SER A 356 -17.03 1.86 -4.97
CA SER A 356 -18.18 2.60 -5.50
C SER A 356 -17.89 4.08 -5.70
N ARG A 357 -16.82 4.62 -5.10
CA ARG A 357 -16.43 6.02 -5.25
C ARG A 357 -16.11 6.39 -6.71
N PRO A 358 -16.31 7.66 -7.09
CA PRO A 358 -15.93 8.13 -8.42
C PRO A 358 -14.41 8.10 -8.57
N TRP A 359 -13.97 7.57 -9.71
CA TRP A 359 -12.58 7.63 -10.17
C TRP A 359 -12.55 8.50 -11.43
N VAL A 360 -11.61 9.44 -11.48
CA VAL A 360 -11.44 10.37 -12.59
C VAL A 360 -10.26 9.90 -13.43
N HIS A 361 -10.53 9.61 -14.70
CA HIS A 361 -9.51 9.39 -15.73
C HIS A 361 -8.84 10.73 -16.08
N ALA A 362 -7.80 11.07 -15.34
CA ALA A 362 -7.23 12.41 -15.31
C ALA A 362 -6.23 12.67 -16.44
N TYR A 363 -5.52 11.63 -16.90
CA TYR A 363 -4.48 11.75 -17.91
C TYR A 363 -4.23 10.42 -18.62
N SER A 364 -3.76 10.48 -19.86
CA SER A 364 -3.16 9.32 -20.54
C SER A 364 -2.03 9.75 -21.46
N ASN A 365 -1.06 8.85 -21.58
CA ASN A 365 0.01 8.97 -22.54
C ASN A 365 0.11 7.71 -23.40
N SER A 366 0.60 7.90 -24.62
CA SER A 366 1.08 6.82 -25.49
C SER A 366 2.46 6.31 -25.04
N GLU A 367 2.97 5.28 -25.70
CA GLU A 367 4.31 4.73 -25.47
C GLU A 367 5.42 5.76 -25.69
N THR A 368 5.23 6.72 -26.60
CA THR A 368 6.21 7.79 -26.82
C THR A 368 6.11 8.92 -25.79
N GLY A 369 5.23 8.79 -24.79
CA GLY A 369 4.96 9.84 -23.80
C GLY A 369 4.06 10.97 -24.32
N THR A 370 3.54 10.86 -25.55
CA THR A 370 2.61 11.85 -26.10
C THR A 370 1.27 11.72 -25.41
N THR A 371 0.72 12.84 -24.93
CA THR A 371 -0.60 12.91 -24.32
C THR A 371 -1.69 12.43 -25.28
N THR A 372 -2.52 11.51 -24.84
CA THR A 372 -3.67 10.98 -25.59
C THR A 372 -5.01 11.32 -24.95
N HIS A 373 -5.04 11.67 -23.66
CA HIS A 373 -6.23 12.09 -22.92
C HIS A 373 -5.87 12.98 -21.74
N GLY A 374 -6.78 13.89 -21.37
CA GLY A 374 -6.65 14.72 -20.17
C GLY A 374 -5.42 15.64 -20.15
N SER A 375 -4.92 15.98 -18.96
CA SER A 375 -3.72 16.82 -18.83
C SER A 375 -2.89 16.44 -17.60
N LYS A 376 -1.55 16.56 -17.72
CA LYS A 376 -0.63 16.36 -16.58
C LYS A 376 -0.97 17.30 -15.42
N ALA A 377 -1.33 18.56 -15.72
CA ALA A 377 -1.68 19.56 -14.71
C ALA A 377 -2.90 19.12 -13.86
N SER A 378 -3.96 18.58 -14.49
CA SER A 378 -5.13 18.08 -13.77
C SER A 378 -4.81 16.87 -12.89
N LEU A 379 -3.98 15.95 -13.38
CA LEU A 379 -3.49 14.81 -12.61
C LEU A 379 -2.69 15.28 -11.38
N ILE A 380 -1.71 16.15 -11.60
CA ILE A 380 -0.86 16.72 -10.54
C ILE A 380 -1.70 17.47 -9.51
N GLN A 381 -2.68 18.25 -9.93
CA GLN A 381 -3.61 18.94 -9.02
C GLN A 381 -4.40 17.94 -8.17
N GLY A 382 -4.87 16.83 -8.76
CA GLY A 382 -5.53 15.76 -8.03
C GLY A 382 -4.65 15.16 -6.94
N VAL A 383 -3.40 14.80 -7.30
CA VAL A 383 -2.42 14.25 -6.34
C VAL A 383 -2.11 15.25 -5.22
N LYS A 384 -1.90 16.53 -5.55
CA LYS A 384 -1.68 17.61 -4.55
C LYS A 384 -2.88 17.87 -3.65
N ALA A 385 -4.09 17.51 -4.10
CA ALA A 385 -5.31 17.56 -3.31
C ALA A 385 -5.50 16.30 -2.44
N GLY A 386 -4.52 15.40 -2.39
CA GLY A 386 -4.55 14.20 -1.55
C GLY A 386 -5.40 13.06 -2.12
N LYS A 387 -5.73 13.12 -3.41
CA LYS A 387 -6.46 12.03 -4.07
C LYS A 387 -5.60 10.78 -4.20
N MET A 388 -6.25 9.62 -4.11
CA MET A 388 -5.56 8.36 -4.35
C MET A 388 -5.15 8.27 -5.82
N LEU A 389 -3.99 7.68 -6.11
CA LEU A 389 -3.45 7.58 -7.47
C LEU A 389 -3.38 6.11 -7.92
N ARG A 390 -3.83 5.85 -9.15
CA ARG A 390 -3.70 4.55 -9.81
C ARG A 390 -3.33 4.72 -11.26
N PHE A 391 -2.75 3.68 -11.84
CA PHE A 391 -2.38 3.68 -13.24
C PHE A 391 -2.53 2.29 -13.87
N THR A 392 -2.79 2.27 -15.17
CA THR A 392 -2.82 1.06 -15.99
C THR A 392 -1.61 1.06 -16.92
N ILE A 393 -1.01 -0.11 -17.16
CA ILE A 393 0.04 -0.29 -18.17
C ILE A 393 -0.49 -1.21 -19.24
N LYS A 394 -0.50 -0.74 -20.48
CA LYS A 394 -0.89 -1.50 -21.67
C LYS A 394 0.37 -2.01 -22.37
N SER A 395 0.42 -3.30 -22.66
CA SER A 395 1.58 -3.90 -23.32
C SER A 395 1.62 -3.54 -24.80
N ALA A 396 2.61 -2.73 -25.20
CA ALA A 396 2.89 -2.31 -26.57
C ALA A 396 2.95 -3.46 -27.60
N ASN A 397 3.46 -4.60 -27.17
CA ASN A 397 3.79 -5.73 -28.03
C ASN A 397 2.64 -6.74 -28.18
N GLN A 398 1.39 -6.36 -27.90
CA GLN A 398 0.23 -7.23 -28.06
C GLN A 398 -0.80 -6.55 -28.98
N PRO A 399 -0.97 -7.03 -30.23
CA PRO A 399 -1.81 -6.37 -31.23
C PRO A 399 -3.29 -6.22 -30.83
N ASN A 400 -3.74 -6.94 -29.80
CA ASN A 400 -5.12 -6.91 -29.31
C ASN A 400 -5.30 -6.18 -27.98
N ASN A 401 -4.24 -5.63 -27.36
CA ASN A 401 -4.29 -5.13 -25.98
C ASN A 401 -4.80 -6.17 -24.95
N ASP A 402 -4.60 -7.45 -25.23
CA ASP A 402 -5.08 -8.57 -24.41
C ASP A 402 -4.31 -8.74 -23.08
N TYR A 403 -3.45 -7.80 -22.70
CA TYR A 403 -2.75 -7.80 -21.42
C TYR A 403 -2.66 -6.37 -20.87
N ILE A 404 -3.40 -6.12 -19.78
CA ILE A 404 -3.43 -4.83 -19.09
C ILE A 404 -3.14 -5.09 -17.61
N ALA A 405 -2.11 -4.45 -17.08
CA ALA A 405 -1.81 -4.49 -15.65
C ALA A 405 -2.28 -3.20 -14.98
N VAL A 406 -2.89 -3.30 -13.79
CA VAL A 406 -3.42 -2.16 -13.04
C VAL A 406 -2.82 -2.14 -11.65
N PHE A 407 -2.33 -0.97 -11.25
CA PHE A 407 -1.54 -0.79 -10.04
C PHE A 407 -2.13 0.29 -9.14
N ASN A 408 -2.04 0.04 -7.83
CA ASN A 408 -2.11 1.11 -6.85
C ASN A 408 -0.75 1.81 -6.79
N ALA A 409 -0.74 3.14 -6.90
CA ALA A 409 0.47 3.88 -6.56
C ALA A 409 0.65 3.83 -5.05
N ASP A 410 1.75 3.26 -4.59
CA ASP A 410 2.12 3.31 -3.18
C ASP A 410 2.60 4.72 -2.84
N ASN A 411 3.29 5.36 -3.80
CA ASN A 411 3.92 6.65 -3.66
C ASN A 411 3.89 7.41 -4.99
N ALA A 412 3.98 8.74 -4.93
CA ALA A 412 4.14 9.57 -6.11
C ALA A 412 5.10 10.73 -5.85
N ASP A 413 5.81 11.18 -6.88
CA ASP A 413 6.66 12.36 -6.81
C ASP A 413 6.62 13.17 -8.11
N LEU A 414 6.92 14.46 -8.02
CA LEU A 414 7.04 15.34 -9.18
C LEU A 414 8.49 15.39 -9.66
N SER A 415 8.67 15.56 -10.97
CA SER A 415 9.96 15.93 -11.53
C SER A 415 10.44 17.28 -10.98
N PRO A 416 11.76 17.58 -11.05
CA PRO A 416 12.31 18.83 -10.50
C PRO A 416 11.73 20.10 -11.10
N ASP A 417 11.24 20.04 -12.35
CA ASP A 417 10.55 21.13 -13.06
C ASP A 417 9.04 21.16 -12.78
N GLY A 418 8.51 20.18 -12.03
CA GLY A 418 7.09 20.05 -11.70
C GLY A 418 6.19 19.66 -12.88
N ILE A 419 6.77 19.26 -14.02
CA ILE A 419 6.02 18.98 -15.25
C ILE A 419 5.51 17.53 -15.31
N ASP A 420 6.33 16.59 -14.84
CA ASP A 420 6.05 15.16 -14.85
C ASP A 420 5.75 14.64 -13.45
N LEU A 421 4.87 13.64 -13.40
CA LEU A 421 4.57 12.86 -12.21
C LEU A 421 5.15 11.45 -12.40
N GLY A 422 5.90 10.99 -11.40
CA GLY A 422 6.27 9.58 -11.23
C GLY A 422 5.40 8.93 -10.17
N ALA A 423 4.93 7.71 -10.42
CA ALA A 423 4.23 6.88 -9.45
C ALA A 423 4.98 5.57 -9.24
N GLN A 424 5.16 5.20 -7.98
CA GLN A 424 5.84 3.98 -7.59
C GLN A 424 4.83 2.91 -7.17
N HIS A 425 5.07 1.67 -7.57
CA HIS A 425 4.41 0.48 -7.07
C HIS A 425 5.47 -0.52 -6.57
N ILE A 426 5.33 -0.97 -5.33
CA ILE A 426 6.31 -1.83 -4.64
C ILE A 426 5.73 -3.16 -4.14
N ARG A 427 4.42 -3.35 -4.29
CA ARG A 427 3.70 -4.54 -3.82
C ARG A 427 3.32 -5.46 -4.98
N SER A 428 4.32 -5.88 -5.76
CA SER A 428 4.11 -6.89 -6.79
C SER A 428 5.21 -7.95 -6.82
N ILE A 429 4.79 -9.16 -7.16
CA ILE A 429 5.66 -10.30 -7.44
C ILE A 429 5.55 -10.64 -8.92
N GLY A 430 6.69 -10.93 -9.54
CA GLY A 430 6.78 -11.29 -10.95
C GLY A 430 5.77 -12.37 -11.37
N LEU A 431 5.01 -12.05 -12.40
CA LEU A 431 4.00 -12.92 -13.01
C LEU A 431 4.48 -13.48 -14.34
N THR A 432 4.03 -14.69 -14.66
CA THR A 432 4.20 -15.36 -15.94
C THR A 432 2.84 -15.72 -16.53
N ARG A 433 2.76 -15.92 -17.84
CA ARG A 433 1.51 -16.32 -18.50
C ARG A 433 1.27 -17.80 -18.26
N GLU A 434 0.05 -18.16 -17.87
CA GLU A 434 -0.37 -19.55 -17.73
C GLU A 434 -1.62 -19.81 -18.57
N GLY A 435 -1.52 -20.74 -19.53
CA GLY A 435 -2.61 -21.03 -20.46
C GLY A 435 -3.07 -19.81 -21.25
N LEU A 436 -4.35 -19.73 -21.59
CA LEU A 436 -4.93 -18.61 -22.34
C LEU A 436 -5.39 -17.45 -21.44
N TYR A 437 -5.93 -17.74 -20.26
CA TYR A 437 -6.68 -16.74 -19.49
C TYR A 437 -5.98 -16.27 -18.22
N ASN A 438 -5.06 -17.06 -17.67
CA ASN A 438 -4.52 -16.82 -16.34
C ASN A 438 -3.10 -16.25 -16.40
N VAL A 439 -2.68 -15.70 -15.27
CA VAL A 439 -1.28 -15.45 -14.95
C VAL A 439 -0.94 -16.22 -13.67
N ALA A 440 0.29 -16.67 -13.60
CA ALA A 440 0.83 -17.44 -12.49
C ALA A 440 2.10 -16.77 -11.93
N PHE A 441 2.52 -17.14 -10.74
CA PHE A 441 3.83 -16.76 -10.22
C PHE A 441 4.93 -17.39 -11.09
N GLY A 442 6.05 -16.68 -11.26
CA GLY A 442 7.22 -17.29 -11.87
C GLY A 442 7.76 -18.45 -11.03
N SER A 443 8.38 -19.46 -11.66
CA SER A 443 9.04 -20.57 -10.96
C SER A 443 10.15 -20.10 -9.99
N LYS A 444 10.69 -18.91 -10.23
CA LYS A 444 11.56 -18.15 -9.33
C LYS A 444 10.92 -16.80 -9.08
N PRO A 445 10.05 -16.65 -8.07
CA PRO A 445 9.36 -15.39 -7.82
C PRO A 445 10.37 -14.32 -7.41
N PHE A 446 10.12 -13.11 -7.88
CA PHE A 446 10.92 -11.92 -7.58
C PHE A 446 10.00 -10.77 -7.22
N TRP A 447 10.43 -9.91 -6.31
CA TRP A 447 9.82 -8.60 -6.11
C TRP A 447 10.01 -7.77 -7.37
N ASN A 448 8.93 -7.18 -7.85
CA ASN A 448 8.96 -6.19 -8.91
C ASN A 448 8.67 -4.81 -8.31
N PHE A 449 9.68 -3.94 -8.32
CA PHE A 449 9.54 -2.54 -7.92
C PHE A 449 9.51 -1.70 -9.17
N MET A 450 8.43 -0.96 -9.35
CA MET A 450 8.12 -0.25 -10.58
C MET A 450 7.96 1.24 -10.31
N ILE A 451 8.45 2.06 -11.23
CA ILE A 451 8.13 3.48 -11.34
C ILE A 451 7.57 3.73 -12.74
N ALA A 452 6.33 4.23 -12.81
CA ALA A 452 5.69 4.70 -14.03
C ALA A 452 5.70 6.23 -14.05
N THR A 453 5.86 6.84 -15.22
CA THR A 453 5.91 8.32 -15.35
C THR A 453 4.95 8.83 -16.41
N THR A 454 4.46 10.06 -16.24
CA THR A 454 3.63 10.75 -17.24
C THR A 454 4.37 11.04 -18.56
N ALA A 455 5.67 10.76 -18.63
CA ALA A 455 6.46 10.76 -19.85
C ALA A 455 6.40 9.41 -20.60
N GLY A 456 5.57 8.47 -20.16
CA GLY A 456 5.42 7.14 -20.76
C GLY A 456 6.54 6.15 -20.47
N LYS A 457 7.47 6.51 -19.57
CA LYS A 457 8.54 5.60 -19.15
C LYS A 457 8.10 4.77 -17.96
N VAL A 458 8.42 3.48 -18.03
CA VAL A 458 8.29 2.50 -16.95
C VAL A 458 9.67 1.95 -16.65
N ASP A 459 10.12 2.14 -15.42
CA ASP A 459 11.38 1.62 -14.89
C ASP A 459 11.04 0.53 -13.86
N GLU A 460 11.57 -0.67 -14.07
CA GLU A 460 11.37 -1.83 -13.20
C GLU A 460 12.72 -2.37 -12.71
N THR A 461 12.83 -2.59 -11.40
CA THR A 461 13.90 -3.41 -10.84
C THR A 461 13.33 -4.68 -10.23
N ARG A 462 14.05 -5.78 -10.43
CA ARG A 462 13.59 -7.11 -10.05
C ARG A 462 14.59 -7.70 -9.06
N TRP A 463 14.08 -8.29 -7.99
CA TRP A 463 14.89 -8.85 -6.91
C TRP A 463 14.34 -10.19 -6.45
N THR A 464 15.18 -11.22 -6.36
CA THR A 464 14.75 -12.53 -5.87
C THR A 464 14.04 -12.38 -4.53
N VAL A 465 12.90 -13.06 -4.35
CA VAL A 465 12.18 -13.04 -3.08
C VAL A 465 13.11 -13.52 -1.96
N GLY A 466 13.32 -12.67 -0.95
CA GLY A 466 14.07 -13.03 0.26
C GLY A 466 15.58 -13.20 0.08
N GLU A 467 16.14 -12.61 -0.96
CA GLU A 467 17.59 -12.47 -1.16
C GLU A 467 17.92 -11.07 -1.67
N HIS A 468 19.12 -10.58 -1.33
CA HIS A 468 19.69 -9.40 -1.96
C HIS A 468 20.33 -9.71 -3.33
N GLN A 469 19.56 -10.38 -4.20
CA GLN A 469 20.00 -10.72 -5.55
C GLN A 469 19.12 -10.03 -6.59
N SER A 470 19.71 -9.12 -7.37
CA SER A 470 19.03 -8.49 -8.49
C SER A 470 18.84 -9.48 -9.64
N GLN A 471 17.63 -9.51 -10.20
CA GLN A 471 17.25 -10.20 -11.43
C GLN A 471 17.33 -9.26 -12.65
N GLY A 472 18.07 -8.17 -12.51
CA GLY A 472 18.22 -7.15 -13.53
C GLY A 472 17.16 -6.06 -13.48
N HIS A 473 17.24 -5.21 -14.48
CA HIS A 473 16.53 -3.94 -14.59
C HIS A 473 15.91 -3.85 -15.98
N ILE A 474 14.69 -3.34 -16.06
CA ILE A 474 13.97 -3.17 -17.31
C ILE A 474 13.56 -1.71 -17.41
N ASN A 475 13.96 -1.08 -18.50
CA ASN A 475 13.36 0.18 -18.93
C ASN A 475 12.47 -0.11 -20.13
N SER A 476 11.24 0.36 -20.08
CA SER A 476 10.33 0.27 -21.20
C SER A 476 9.54 1.56 -21.35
N ASN A 477 8.96 1.69 -22.54
CA ASN A 477 8.00 2.71 -22.86
C ASN A 477 6.62 2.02 -22.90
N SER A 478 5.60 2.66 -22.35
CA SER A 478 4.26 2.07 -22.28
C SER A 478 3.18 3.14 -22.41
N ALA A 479 2.06 2.76 -23.01
CA ALA A 479 0.84 3.54 -22.90
C ALA A 479 0.27 3.37 -21.49
N ILE A 480 -0.03 4.49 -20.83
CA ILE A 480 -0.44 4.52 -19.43
C ILE A 480 -1.68 5.39 -19.29
N ASP A 481 -2.72 4.86 -18.66
CA ASP A 481 -3.86 5.65 -18.20
C ASP A 481 -3.73 5.93 -16.70
N TRP A 482 -4.08 7.15 -16.28
CA TRP A 482 -3.89 7.63 -14.92
C TRP A 482 -5.23 8.03 -14.30
N PHE A 483 -5.47 7.55 -13.09
CA PHE A 483 -6.74 7.71 -12.39
C PHE A 483 -6.53 8.29 -11.00
N VAL A 484 -7.42 9.20 -10.60
CA VAL A 484 -7.46 9.74 -9.24
C VAL A 484 -8.85 9.66 -8.63
N SER A 485 -8.94 9.39 -7.33
CA SER A 485 -10.20 9.37 -6.55
C SER A 485 -10.17 10.40 -5.45
#